data_AF-A0A958IVS2-F1
#
_entry.id   AF-A0A958IVS2-F1
#
_cell.length_a   1.000
_cell.length_b   1.000
_cell.length_c   1.000
_cell.angle_alpha   90.00
_cell.angle_beta   90.00
_cell.angle_gamma   90.00
#
_symmetry.space_group_name_H-M   'P 1'
#
loop_
_entity.id
_entity.type
_entity.pdbx_description
1 polymer ?
#
loop_
_entity_poly.entity_id
_entity_poly.type
_entity_poly.pdbx_seq_one_letter_code
_entity_poly.pdbx_strand_id
1 'polypeptide(L)'
;ISDENPSGSLLVTDRQLEEFEGLNVPWNLSMNFNFRYNDNQGDISRTFSTNLNAGVRLTKNWNVTYRANLNLRDREIVDQRFHVERDLHCWQLSFDWSPNPNFTFYRLEIRVKESLLRDLKLTKTANGNRPF
;
A
#
# COMPACT_ATOMS: atom_id res chain seq x y z
N ILE A 1 20.99 -37.31 -28.18
CA ILE A 1 21.63 -37.42 -26.84
C ILE A 1 22.55 -36.22 -26.71
N SER A 2 22.11 -35.24 -25.92
CA SER A 2 22.91 -34.33 -25.10
C SER A 2 21.97 -33.20 -24.67
N ASP A 3 21.02 -33.55 -23.79
CA ASP A 3 20.42 -32.58 -22.87
C ASP A 3 21.49 -32.25 -21.83
N GLU A 4 21.88 -30.98 -21.74
CA GLU A 4 22.16 -30.25 -20.49
C GLU A 4 22.76 -28.88 -20.82
N ASN A 5 22.02 -27.81 -20.52
CA ASN A 5 22.63 -26.55 -20.12
C ASN A 5 21.96 -26.12 -18.81
N PRO A 6 22.68 -26.18 -17.67
CA PRO A 6 22.12 -25.85 -16.37
C PRO A 6 22.13 -24.33 -16.19
N SER A 7 21.13 -23.81 -15.48
CA SER A 7 20.92 -22.41 -15.08
C SER A 7 20.05 -21.60 -16.05
N GLY A 8 18.74 -21.67 -15.81
CA GLY A 8 17.77 -20.74 -16.38
C GLY A 8 18.04 -19.32 -15.92
N SER A 9 18.78 -18.56 -16.73
CA SER A 9 18.74 -17.10 -16.67
C SER A 9 17.38 -16.66 -17.22
N LEU A 10 16.72 -15.76 -16.50
CA LEU A 10 15.56 -15.04 -16.98
C LEU A 10 16.01 -14.14 -18.15
N LEU A 11 16.13 -14.69 -19.35
CA LEU A 11 16.37 -13.91 -20.56
C LEU A 11 15.08 -13.16 -20.89
N VAL A 12 14.95 -11.96 -20.33
CA VAL A 12 13.93 -11.00 -20.73
C VAL A 12 14.15 -10.73 -22.22
N THR A 13 13.16 -11.07 -23.03
CA THR A 13 13.25 -10.92 -24.49
C THR A 13 13.14 -9.45 -24.89
N ASP A 14 13.73 -9.06 -26.02
CA ASP A 14 13.70 -7.67 -26.51
C ASP A 14 12.27 -7.13 -26.66
N ARG A 15 11.28 -7.98 -27.00
CA ARG A 15 9.86 -7.62 -27.01
C ARG A 15 9.30 -7.25 -25.64
N GLN A 16 9.74 -7.95 -24.59
CA GLN A 16 9.32 -7.64 -23.22
C GLN A 16 9.94 -6.33 -22.77
N LEU A 17 11.18 -6.04 -23.18
CA LEU A 17 11.84 -4.76 -22.91
C LEU A 17 11.10 -3.59 -23.58
N GLU A 18 10.71 -3.73 -24.85
CA GLU A 18 9.90 -2.72 -25.57
C GLU A 18 8.53 -2.48 -24.90
N GLU A 19 7.90 -3.54 -24.37
CA GLU A 19 6.64 -3.45 -23.63
C GLU A 19 6.79 -2.69 -22.29
N PHE A 20 7.94 -2.81 -21.61
CA PHE A 20 8.26 -2.02 -20.42
C PHE A 20 8.62 -0.56 -20.74
N GLU A 21 9.26 -0.28 -21.88
CA GLU A 21 9.62 1.08 -22.29
C GLU A 21 8.40 1.97 -22.62
N GLY A 22 7.26 1.38 -23.00
CA GLY A 22 6.00 2.09 -23.25
C GLY A 22 5.16 2.40 -22.00
N LEU A 23 5.56 1.90 -20.82
CA LEU A 23 4.72 1.88 -19.63
C LEU A 23 4.91 3.15 -18.76
N ASN A 24 4.27 4.26 -19.17
CA ASN A 24 4.26 5.50 -18.38
C ASN A 24 3.26 5.41 -17.21
N VAL A 25 3.70 4.79 -16.10
CA VAL A 25 2.94 4.66 -14.86
C VAL A 25 3.48 5.67 -13.84
N PRO A 26 2.75 6.77 -13.55
CA PRO A 26 3.24 7.77 -12.62
C PRO A 26 3.16 7.22 -11.19
N TRP A 27 4.31 7.17 -10.52
CA TRP A 27 4.47 6.71 -9.14
C TRP A 27 5.18 7.77 -8.30
N ASN A 28 4.96 7.72 -6.99
CA ASN A 28 5.68 8.51 -5.99
C ASN A 28 6.06 7.62 -4.81
N LEU A 29 7.21 7.91 -4.21
CA LEU A 29 7.71 7.28 -3.00
C LEU A 29 8.32 8.36 -2.13
N SER A 30 7.88 8.45 -0.88
CA SER A 30 8.50 9.28 0.14
C SER A 30 8.76 8.48 1.40
N MET A 31 9.94 8.69 1.98
CA MET A 31 10.38 8.03 3.20
C MET A 31 11.00 9.07 4.10
N ASN A 32 10.49 9.18 5.33
CA ASN A 32 10.97 10.10 6.34
C ASN A 32 11.51 9.32 7.52
N PHE A 33 12.79 9.51 7.83
CA PHE A 33 13.46 8.89 8.98
C PHE A 33 13.59 9.89 10.11
N ASN A 34 13.23 9.48 11.32
CA ASN A 34 13.39 10.27 12.52
C ASN A 34 14.17 9.49 13.58
N PHE A 35 15.30 10.06 14.01
CA PHE A 35 16.05 9.57 15.14
C PHE A 35 16.03 10.60 16.25
N ARG A 36 15.65 10.18 17.46
CA ARG A 36 15.63 11.02 18.65
C ARG A 36 16.41 10.35 19.76
N TYR A 37 17.34 11.11 20.34
CA TYR A 37 18.06 10.76 21.55
C TYR A 37 17.67 11.76 22.64
N ASN A 38 17.26 11.25 23.80
CA ASN A 38 17.00 12.06 24.97
C ASN A 38 17.75 11.46 26.16
N ASP A 39 18.37 12.32 26.96
CA ASP A 39 19.05 11.96 28.19
C ASP A 39 18.52 12.86 29.29
N ASN A 40 17.72 12.29 30.18
CA ASN A 40 17.17 12.99 31.32
C ASN A 40 17.77 12.42 32.61
N GLN A 41 18.91 12.98 33.02
CA GLN A 41 19.58 12.65 34.28
C GLN A 41 19.83 11.13 34.43
N GLY A 42 20.25 10.46 33.34
CA GLY A 42 20.54 9.03 33.33
C GLY A 42 19.41 8.15 32.80
N ASP A 43 18.21 8.69 32.57
CA ASP A 43 17.17 8.01 31.80
C ASP A 43 17.34 8.31 30.31
N ILE A 44 17.90 7.33 29.60
CA ILE A 44 18.22 7.44 28.17
C ILE A 44 17.08 6.85 27.35
N SER A 45 16.42 7.68 26.54
CA SER A 45 15.44 7.23 25.56
C SER A 45 15.93 7.42 24.13
N ARG A 46 15.72 6.38 23.30
CA ARG A 46 16.09 6.36 21.89
C ARG A 46 14.88 5.97 21.07
N THR A 47 14.45 6.86 20.19
CA THR A 47 13.36 6.59 19.24
C THR A 47 13.93 6.58 17.84
N PHE A 48 13.62 5.53 17.09
CA PHE A 48 13.91 5.48 15.67
C PHE A 48 12.62 5.15 14.92
N SER A 49 11.95 6.17 14.41
CA SER A 49 10.69 6.01 13.67
C SER A 49 10.89 6.30 12.18
N THR A 50 10.10 5.65 11.33
CA THR A 50 10.11 5.88 9.89
C THR A 50 8.69 5.94 9.35
N ASN A 51 8.42 6.95 8.53
CA ASN A 51 7.15 7.09 7.81
C ASN A 51 7.41 6.84 6.33
N LEU A 52 6.71 5.87 5.76
CA LEU A 52 6.76 5.50 4.35
C LEU A 52 5.42 5.85 3.70
N ASN A 53 5.47 6.51 2.54
CA ASN A 53 4.32 6.71 1.69
C ASN A 53 4.69 6.36 0.25
N ALA A 54 3.86 5.56 -0.40
CA ALA A 54 3.98 5.20 -1.80
C ALA A 54 2.64 5.39 -2.48
N GLY A 55 2.66 5.82 -3.73
CA GLY A 55 1.46 5.95 -4.55
C GLY A 55 1.75 5.64 -6.00
N VAL A 56 0.85 4.94 -6.67
CA VAL A 56 0.99 4.57 -8.08
C VAL A 56 -0.36 4.64 -8.78
N ARG A 57 -0.38 5.27 -9.96
CA ARG A 57 -1.56 5.23 -10.84
C ARG A 57 -1.36 4.18 -11.92
N LEU A 58 -1.77 2.94 -11.61
CA LEU A 58 -1.59 1.78 -12.49
C LEU A 58 -2.19 2.00 -13.88
N THR A 59 -3.33 2.69 -13.94
CA THR A 59 -3.96 3.18 -15.18
C THR A 59 -4.67 4.51 -14.89
N LYS A 60 -5.27 5.15 -15.90
CA LYS A 60 -6.03 6.41 -15.71
C LYS A 60 -7.12 6.33 -14.63
N ASN A 61 -7.68 5.14 -14.42
CA ASN A 61 -8.83 4.93 -13.54
C ASN A 61 -8.47 4.16 -12.26
N TRP A 62 -7.20 3.83 -12.05
CA TRP A 62 -6.76 3.06 -10.88
C TRP A 62 -5.67 3.81 -10.14
N ASN A 63 -5.91 4.09 -8.86
CA ASN A 63 -4.96 4.69 -7.95
C ASN A 63 -4.73 3.76 -6.77
N VAL A 64 -3.48 3.45 -6.47
CA VAL A 64 -3.11 2.62 -5.33
C VAL A 64 -2.15 3.42 -4.47
N THR A 65 -2.44 3.54 -3.19
CA THR A 65 -1.54 4.14 -2.22
C THR A 65 -1.28 3.19 -1.07
N TYR A 66 -0.06 3.25 -0.56
CA TYR A 66 0.40 2.50 0.57
C TYR A 66 1.11 3.45 1.53
N ARG A 67 0.83 3.31 2.82
CA ARG A 67 1.53 4.04 3.87
C ARG A 67 1.87 3.11 5.02
N ALA A 68 3.00 3.36 5.65
CA ALA A 68 3.40 2.62 6.85
C ALA A 68 4.22 3.51 7.79
N ASN A 69 3.98 3.34 9.09
CA ASN A 69 4.79 3.91 10.15
C ASN A 69 5.47 2.76 10.89
N LEU A 70 6.79 2.84 10.96
CA LEU A 70 7.66 1.81 11.50
C LEU A 70 8.41 2.35 12.70
N ASN A 71 8.56 1.53 13.74
CA ASN A 71 9.58 1.71 14.76
C ASN A 71 10.77 0.83 14.37
N LEU A 72 11.80 1.44 13.79
CA LEU A 72 12.98 0.72 13.30
C LEU A 72 13.89 0.21 14.42
N ARG A 73 13.79 0.78 15.63
CA ARG A 73 14.53 0.28 16.79
C ARG A 73 14.06 -1.12 17.16
N ASP A 74 12.75 -1.28 17.29
CA ASP A 74 12.11 -2.54 17.71
C ASP A 74 11.71 -3.40 16.49
N ARG A 75 11.92 -2.89 15.27
CA ARG A 75 11.56 -3.50 13.98
C ARG A 75 10.07 -3.80 13.86
N GLU A 76 9.25 -2.94 14.44
CA GLU A 76 7.81 -3.10 14.51
C GLU A 76 7.10 -2.19 13.51
N ILE A 77 6.03 -2.73 12.90
CA ILE A 77 5.06 -1.93 12.15
C ILE A 77 4.07 -1.35 13.17
N VAL A 78 4.12 -0.03 13.36
CA VAL A 78 3.19 0.69 14.25
C VAL A 78 1.81 0.75 13.60
N ASP A 79 1.77 1.19 12.35
CA ASP A 79 0.58 1.10 11.50
C ASP A 79 0.95 1.02 10.02
N GLN A 80 0.06 0.41 9.24
CA GLN A 80 0.14 0.34 7.79
C GLN A 80 -1.25 0.37 7.18
N ARG A 81 -1.37 0.96 5.99
CA ARG A 81 -2.63 1.03 5.25
C ARG A 81 -2.41 0.96 3.76
N PHE A 82 -3.19 0.12 3.12
CA PHE A 82 -3.39 0.04 1.69
C PHE A 82 -4.69 0.75 1.35
N HIS A 83 -4.66 1.55 0.31
CA HIS A 83 -5.83 2.22 -0.22
C HIS A 83 -5.85 2.09 -1.74
N VAL A 84 -6.98 1.66 -2.27
CA VAL A 84 -7.16 1.45 -3.69
C VAL A 84 -8.43 2.16 -4.12
N GLU A 85 -8.32 3.03 -5.12
CA GLU A 85 -9.44 3.69 -5.75
C GLU A 85 -9.55 3.26 -7.20
N ARG A 86 -10.79 2.96 -7.62
CA ARG A 86 -11.11 2.71 -9.02
C ARG A 86 -12.26 3.58 -9.50
N ASP A 87 -12.03 4.26 -10.61
CA ASP A 87 -13.06 4.97 -11.37
C ASP A 87 -13.76 4.03 -12.36
N LEU A 88 -15.09 3.92 -12.24
CA LEU A 88 -15.97 3.10 -13.08
C LEU A 88 -16.97 3.98 -13.85
N HIS A 89 -16.58 5.21 -14.20
CA HIS A 89 -17.41 6.22 -14.88
C HIS A 89 -18.50 6.82 -13.98
N CYS A 90 -19.64 6.14 -13.80
CA CYS A 90 -20.72 6.60 -12.92
C CYS A 90 -20.52 6.19 -11.46
N TRP A 91 -19.59 5.26 -11.22
CA TRP A 91 -19.33 4.70 -9.90
C TRP A 91 -17.88 4.94 -9.50
N GLN A 92 -17.65 5.03 -8.20
CA GLN A 92 -16.32 5.03 -7.60
C GLN A 92 -16.25 3.92 -6.57
N LEU A 93 -15.23 3.10 -6.69
CA LEU A 93 -14.87 2.09 -5.72
C LEU A 93 -13.70 2.62 -4.88
N SER A 94 -13.80 2.44 -3.57
CA SER A 94 -12.73 2.69 -2.60
C SER A 94 -12.56 1.47 -1.72
N PHE A 95 -11.34 0.94 -1.66
CA PHE A 95 -10.97 -0.16 -0.79
C PHE A 95 -9.86 0.29 0.15
N ASP A 96 -10.15 0.27 1.45
CA ASP A 96 -9.21 0.55 2.52
C ASP A 96 -8.91 -0.73 3.28
N TRP A 97 -7.63 -1.04 3.46
CA TRP A 97 -7.20 -2.19 4.25
C TRP A 97 -6.04 -1.81 5.15
N SER A 98 -6.14 -2.14 6.44
CA SER A 98 -5.11 -1.85 7.43
C SER A 98 -4.83 -3.13 8.22
N PRO A 99 -3.83 -3.92 7.81
CA PRO A 99 -3.43 -5.15 8.50
C PRO A 99 -2.41 -4.86 9.61
N ASN A 100 -2.83 -4.23 10.71
CA ASN A 100 -1.92 -3.95 11.82
C ASN A 100 -1.93 -5.13 12.81
N PRO A 101 -0.80 -5.38 13.50
CA PRO A 101 -0.70 -6.45 14.49
C PRO A 101 -1.80 -6.41 15.57
N ASN A 102 -2.15 -5.20 16.02
CA ASN A 102 -3.12 -5.01 17.12
C ASN A 102 -4.58 -4.89 16.65
N PHE A 103 -4.80 -4.57 15.38
CA PHE A 103 -6.12 -4.44 14.80
C PHE A 103 -6.03 -4.56 13.28
N THR A 104 -6.82 -5.46 12.71
CA THR A 104 -6.97 -5.58 11.27
C THR A 104 -8.39 -5.18 10.89
N PHE A 105 -8.51 -4.26 9.92
CA PHE A 105 -9.80 -3.90 9.35
C PHE A 105 -9.69 -3.72 7.84
N TYR A 106 -10.82 -3.89 7.18
CA TYR A 106 -10.99 -3.45 5.81
C TYR A 106 -12.35 -2.78 5.63
N ARG A 107 -12.42 -1.87 4.65
CA ARG A 107 -13.65 -1.21 4.22
C ARG A 107 -13.68 -1.19 2.71
N LEU A 108 -14.76 -1.74 2.16
CA LEU A 108 -15.09 -1.59 0.75
C LEU A 108 -16.29 -0.65 0.64
N GLU A 109 -16.10 0.44 -0.11
CA GLU A 109 -17.14 1.41 -0.44
C GLU A 109 -17.31 1.46 -1.96
N ILE A 110 -18.57 1.38 -2.40
CA ILE A 110 -18.96 1.59 -3.78
C ILE A 110 -20.03 2.69 -3.77
N ARG A 111 -19.77 3.78 -4.48
CA ARG A 111 -20.64 4.97 -4.51
C ARG A 111 -20.93 5.40 -5.94
N VAL A 112 -22.15 5.87 -6.19
CA VAL A 112 -22.53 6.56 -7.42
C VAL A 112 -22.00 8.00 -7.35
N LYS A 113 -21.40 8.52 -8.43
CA LYS A 113 -20.81 9.86 -8.48
C LYS A 113 -21.84 10.98 -8.66
N GLU A 114 -22.93 10.70 -9.35
CA GLU A 114 -23.98 11.69 -9.59
C GLU A 114 -24.90 11.88 -8.39
N SER A 115 -25.23 13.14 -8.11
CA SER A 115 -26.14 13.55 -7.04
C SER A 115 -27.61 13.23 -7.31
N LEU A 116 -27.99 12.87 -8.53
CA LEU A 116 -29.39 12.69 -8.93
C LEU A 116 -30.00 11.35 -8.48
N LEU A 117 -29.20 10.34 -8.10
CA LEU A 117 -29.69 9.05 -7.58
C LEU A 117 -28.77 8.51 -6.46
N ARG A 118 -28.95 9.01 -5.24
CA ARG A 118 -28.28 8.54 -4.00
C ARG A 118 -28.94 7.31 -3.35
N ASP A 119 -29.69 6.50 -4.09
CA ASP A 119 -30.58 5.49 -3.46
C ASP A 119 -29.99 4.08 -3.30
N LEU A 120 -28.68 3.89 -3.53
CA LEU A 120 -28.01 2.64 -3.17
C LEU A 120 -26.57 2.90 -2.71
N LYS A 121 -26.40 3.21 -1.43
CA LYS A 121 -25.11 3.18 -0.74
C LYS A 121 -24.93 1.80 -0.10
N LEU A 122 -24.11 0.94 -0.71
CA LEU A 122 -23.70 -0.33 -0.09
C LEU A 122 -22.35 -0.13 0.60
N THR A 123 -22.35 -0.15 1.94
CA THR A 123 -21.13 -0.10 2.76
C THR A 123 -20.95 -1.43 3.47
N LYS A 124 -19.82 -2.11 3.22
CA LYS A 124 -19.45 -3.32 3.99
C LYS A 124 -18.18 -3.03 4.79
N THR A 125 -18.32 -3.15 6.11
CA THR A 125 -17.23 -3.08 7.08
C THR A 125 -17.13 -4.44 7.76
N ALA A 126 -15.94 -5.01 7.86
CA ALA A 126 -15.71 -6.14 8.74
C ALA A 126 -14.71 -5.73 9.81
N ASN A 127 -15.14 -5.88 11.06
CA ASN A 127 -14.27 -5.79 12.23
C ASN A 127 -13.78 -7.21 12.52
N GLY A 128 -12.46 -7.41 12.55
CA GLY A 128 -11.90 -8.68 13.00
C GLY A 128 -12.25 -8.93 14.47
N ASN A 129 -12.94 -10.05 14.75
CA ASN A 129 -13.20 -10.54 16.10
C ASN A 129 -11.88 -10.76 16.85
N ARG A 130 -11.80 -10.29 18.09
CA ARG A 130 -10.74 -10.67 19.05
C ARG A 130 -11.24 -11.83 19.91
N PRO A 131 -10.50 -12.93 20.11
CA PRO A 131 -10.54 -13.59 21.41
C PRO A 131 -9.71 -12.76 22.41
N PHE A 132 -10.15 -12.77 23.66
CA PHE A 132 -9.65 -12.00 24.80
C PHE A 132 -8.13 -12.04 24.99
#